data_AF-A0A938K9E0-F1
#
_entry.id   AF-A0A938K9E0-F1
#
_cell.length_a   1.000
_cell.length_b   1.000
_cell.length_c   1.000
_cell.angle_alpha   90.00
_cell.angle_beta   90.00
_cell.angle_gamma   90.00
#
_symmetry.space_group_name_H-M   'P 1'
#
loop_
_entity.id
_entity.type
_entity.pdbx_description
1 polymer ?
#
loop_
_entity_poly.entity_id
_entity_poly.type
_entity_poly.pdbx_seq_one_letter_code
_entity_poly.pdbx_strand_id
1 'polypeptide(L)' 'MGRIRRGGYTFLWWIGDHAPRHVHVFDKNAKIITRVNLETMQPMDIPEVERKILALIRD' A
#
# COMPACT_ATOMS: atom_id res chain seq x y z
N MET A 1 -3.15 6.81 12.15
CA MET A 1 -3.17 7.19 10.73
C MET A 1 -1.76 7.61 10.41
N GLY A 2 -1.29 7.36 9.19
CA GLY A 2 0.05 7.76 8.80
C GLY A 2 0.23 7.77 7.30
N ARG A 3 1.20 8.56 6.87
CA ARG A 3 1.56 8.76 5.47
C ARG A 3 3.07 8.78 5.36
N ILE A 4 3.63 7.97 4.46
CA ILE A 4 5.06 7.99 4.15
C ILE A 4 5.27 7.97 2.64
N ARG A 5 6.29 8.70 2.17
CA ARG A 5 6.74 8.65 0.78
C ARG A 5 8.09 7.96 0.72
N ARG A 6 8.20 6.86 -0.03
CA ARG A 6 9.45 6.12 -0.22
C ARG A 6 9.48 5.39 -1.55
N GLY A 7 10.65 5.27 -2.16
CA GLY A 7 10.85 4.53 -3.41
C GLY A 7 10.06 5.03 -4.62
N GLY A 8 9.52 6.26 -4.57
CA GLY A 8 8.67 6.85 -5.61
C GLY A 8 7.15 6.71 -5.36
N TYR A 9 6.75 6.05 -4.28
CA TYR A 9 5.36 5.78 -3.93
C TYR A 9 4.95 6.52 -2.65
N THR A 10 3.65 6.74 -2.50
CA THR A 10 3.04 7.21 -1.25
C THR A 10 2.25 6.07 -0.62
N PHE A 11 2.52 5.80 0.65
CA PHE A 11 1.81 4.80 1.46
C PHE A 11 0.98 5.54 2.51
N LEU A 12 -0.30 5.20 2.62
CA LEU A 12 -1.26 5.85 3.51
C LEU A 12 -2.09 4.79 4.25
N TRP A 13 -2.32 4.96 5.55
CA TRP A 13 -3.18 4.09 6.35
C TRP A 13 -3.97 4.90 7.39
N TRP A 14 -5.17 4.43 7.72
CA TRP A 14 -6.05 5.05 8.70
C TRP A 14 -6.20 4.19 9.96
N ILE A 15 -6.52 4.82 11.10
CA ILE A 15 -6.84 4.08 12.34
C ILE A 15 -8.17 3.33 12.22
N GLY A 16 -9.10 3.86 11.41
CA GLY A 16 -10.42 3.29 11.18
C GLY A 16 -10.49 2.29 10.03
N ASP A 17 -9.36 1.88 9.44
CA ASP A 17 -9.39 0.86 8.39
C ASP A 17 -9.90 -0.46 8.97
N HIS A 18 -11.08 -0.87 8.51
CA HIS A 18 -11.68 -2.14 8.89
C HIS A 18 -10.85 -3.31 8.36
N ALA A 19 -10.98 -4.47 9.02
CA ALA A 19 -10.31 -5.69 8.59
C ALA A 19 -10.70 -6.04 7.13
N PRO A 20 -9.73 -6.51 6.31
CA PRO A 20 -8.33 -6.71 6.65
C PRO A 20 -7.55 -5.38 6.75
N ARG A 21 -6.56 -5.31 7.66
CA ARG A 21 -5.67 -4.14 7.72
C ARG A 21 -4.91 -4.02 6.40
N HIS A 22 -4.87 -2.82 5.84
CA HIS A 22 -4.26 -2.58 4.56
C HIS A 22 -3.54 -1.23 4.50
N VAL A 23 -2.65 -1.07 3.53
CA VAL A 23 -2.03 0.21 3.20
C VAL A 23 -2.42 0.60 1.78
N HIS A 24 -2.75 1.87 1.58
CA HIS A 24 -3.06 2.40 0.26
C HIS A 24 -1.76 2.86 -0.40
N VAL A 25 -1.53 2.36 -1.61
CA VAL A 25 -0.33 2.66 -2.40
C VAL A 25 -0.73 3.59 -3.54
N PHE A 26 -0.07 4.74 -3.60
CA PHE A 26 -0.23 5.71 -4.67
C PHE A 26 1.07 5.91 -5.42
N ASP A 27 0.95 6.20 -6.72
CA ASP A 27 2.08 6.57 -7.55
C ASP A 27 2.58 8.00 -7.23
N LYS A 28 3.59 8.46 -7.99
CA LYS A 28 4.17 9.80 -7.83
C LYS A 28 3.18 10.93 -8.13
N ASN A 29 2.11 10.66 -8.89
CA ASN A 29 1.06 11.58 -9.31
C ASN A 29 -0.19 11.49 -8.42
N ALA A 30 -0.10 10.81 -7.26
CA ALA A 30 -1.22 10.58 -6.35
C ALA A 30 -2.37 9.74 -6.94
N LYS A 31 -2.12 8.96 -8.00
CA LYS A 31 -3.07 7.97 -8.49
C LYS A 31 -2.95 6.71 -7.65
N ILE A 32 -4.10 6.18 -7.21
CA ILE A 32 -4.12 4.90 -6.49
C ILE A 32 -3.65 3.77 -7.43
N ILE A 33 -2.71 2.97 -6.93
CA ILE A 33 -2.25 1.75 -7.59
C ILE A 33 -3.09 0.58 -7.07
N THR A 34 -3.02 0.37 -5.75
CA THR A 34 -3.76 -0.69 -5.06
C THR A 34 -3.71 -0.47 -3.55
N ARG A 35 -4.56 -1.18 -2.83
CA ARG A 35 -4.40 -1.46 -1.41
C ARG A 35 -3.66 -2.78 -1.24
N VAL A 36 -2.71 -2.83 -0.30
CA VAL A 36 -2.01 -4.07 0.05
C VAL A 36 -2.50 -4.52 1.41
N ASN A 37 -3.04 -5.73 1.47
CA ASN A 37 -3.40 -6.39 2.72
C ASN A 37 -2.12 -6.69 3.51
N LEU A 38 -2.04 -6.21 4.75
CA LEU A 38 -0.84 -6.36 5.59
C LEU A 38 -0.68 -7.76 6.21
N GLU A 39 -1.73 -8.57 6.22
CA GLU A 39 -1.70 -9.95 6.71
C GLU A 39 -1.21 -10.91 5.61
N THR A 40 -1.74 -10.76 4.38
CA THR A 40 -1.41 -11.66 3.26
C THR A 40 -0.30 -11.14 2.36
N MET A 41 0.04 -9.84 2.47
CA MET A 41 0.94 -9.12 1.57
C MET A 41 0.53 -9.22 0.09
N GLN A 42 -0.77 -9.37 -0.17
CA GLN A 42 -1.34 -9.40 -1.51
C GLN A 42 -1.98 -8.06 -1.88
N PRO A 43 -1.92 -7.65 -3.16
CA PRO A 43 -2.75 -6.56 -3.65
C PRO A 43 -4.23 -6.93 -3.57
N MET A 44 -5.07 -5.94 -3.30
CA MET A 44 -6.52 -6.13 -3.13
C MET A 44 -7.31 -5.72 -4.38
N ASP A 45 -6.75 -4.82 -5.19
CA ASP A 45 -7.47 -4.18 -6.30
C ASP A 45 -6.97 -4.61 -7.68
N ILE A 46 -5.85 -5.33 -7.74
CA ILE A 46 -5.19 -5.78 -8.96
C ILE A 46 -4.65 -7.21 -8.79
N PRO A 47 -4.48 -7.99 -9.87
CA PRO A 47 -4.01 -9.38 -9.76
C PRO A 47 -2.59 -9.51 -9.19
N GLU A 48 -1.73 -8.54 -9.48
CA GLU A 48 -0.33 -8.53 -9.05
C GLU A 48 0.17 -7.10 -8.87
N VAL A 49 1.19 -6.93 -8.03
CA VAL A 49 1.84 -5.63 -7.77
C VAL A 49 3.35 -5.78 -7.86
N GLU A 50 4.04 -4.71 -8.22
CA GLU A 50 5.51 -4.72 -8.30
C GLU A 50 6.14 -5.18 -6.97
N ARG A 51 7.07 -6.15 -7.04
CA ARG A 51 7.77 -6.69 -5.86
C ARG A 51 8.44 -5.61 -5.01
N LYS A 52 8.89 -4.52 -5.65
CA LYS A 52 9.46 -3.35 -4.98
C LYS A 52 8.49 -2.70 -4.00
N ILE A 53 7.20 -2.63 -4.33
CA ILE A 53 6.17 -2.06 -3.44
C ILE A 53 6.07 -2.91 -2.17
N LEU A 54 6.04 -4.25 -2.31
CA LEU A 54 5.97 -5.17 -1.17
C LEU A 54 7.23 -5.11 -0.29
N ALA A 55 8.41 -5.02 -0.92
CA ALA A 55 9.67 -4.85 -0.21
C ALA A 55 9.67 -3.55 0.60
N LEU A 56 9.29 -2.44 -0.05
CA LEU A 56 9.18 -1.15 0.62
C LEU A 56 8.24 -1.27 1.83
N ILE A 57 7.07 -1.89 1.72
CA ILE A 57 6.13 -2.01 2.86
C ILE A 57 6.75 -2.69 4.09
N ARG A 58 7.67 -3.64 3.91
CA ARG A 58 8.28 -4.45 4.99
C ARG A 58 9.46 -3.77 5.68
N ASP A 59 10.14 -2.86 4.99
CA ASP A 59 11.20 -2.02 5.56
C ASP A 59 10.63 -1.00 6.56
#